data_AF-A0A1G6PTC9-F1
#
_entry.id   AF-A0A1G6PTC9-F1
#
_cell.length_a   1.000
_cell.length_b   1.000
_cell.length_c   1.000
_cell.angle_alpha   90.00
_cell.angle_beta   90.00
_cell.angle_gamma   90.00
#
_symmetry.space_group_name_H-M   'P 1'
#
loop_
_entity.id
_entity.type
_entity.pdbx_description
1 polymer ?
#
loop_
_entity_poly.entity_id
_entity_poly.type
_entity_poly.pdbx_seq_one_letter_code
_entity_poly.pdbx_strand_id
1 'polypeptide(L)'
;MAKELKVFALNQGDGTRRIVASPTKSRAATLLGVKGYYLDTHGGPTEDAEEKELALSDPGAVWAMRPNGKKWTKVADSKKADALPSHGGKRPGAGKPLIGPGPSKQRGFRMDDENYARFMELGGTKFLRKVVASGIDLTSKEWADLEKLGGVAWLRKQMAAGLKELKG
;
A
#
# COMPACT_ATOMS: atom_id res chain seq x y z
N MET A 1 2.76 9.33 -22.39
CA MET A 1 1.43 8.81 -22.77
C MET A 1 0.40 9.45 -21.86
N ALA A 2 -0.55 10.22 -22.39
CA ALA A 2 -1.67 10.72 -21.62
C ALA A 2 -2.50 9.51 -21.14
N LYS A 3 -2.80 9.44 -19.84
CA LYS A 3 -3.66 8.38 -19.31
C LYS A 3 -5.10 8.72 -19.63
N GLU A 4 -5.82 7.76 -20.20
CA GLU A 4 -7.26 7.87 -20.46
C GLU A 4 -8.01 8.22 -19.18
N LEU A 5 -8.86 9.25 -19.26
CA LEU A 5 -9.66 9.73 -18.13
C LEU A 5 -10.95 8.92 -18.05
N LYS A 6 -11.28 8.47 -16.85
CA LYS A 6 -12.55 7.78 -16.55
C LYS A 6 -13.36 8.62 -15.59
N VAL A 7 -14.69 8.61 -15.75
CA VAL A 7 -15.59 9.35 -14.87
C VAL A 7 -16.11 8.42 -13.78
N PHE A 8 -15.92 8.84 -12.54
CA PHE A 8 -16.34 8.09 -11.36
C PHE A 8 -17.46 8.86 -10.67
N ALA A 9 -18.53 8.14 -10.35
CA ALA A 9 -19.67 8.64 -9.59
C ALA A 9 -19.71 7.99 -8.20
N LEU A 10 -20.25 8.72 -7.23
CA LEU A 10 -20.43 8.28 -5.86
C LEU A 10 -21.79 8.75 -5.34
N ASN A 11 -22.57 7.81 -4.83
CA ASN A 11 -23.79 8.11 -4.08
C ASN A 11 -23.45 8.14 -2.59
N GLN A 12 -23.68 9.27 -1.95
CA GLN A 12 -23.53 9.42 -0.51
C GLN A 12 -24.82 9.00 0.20
N GLY A 13 -24.72 8.59 1.48
CA GLY A 13 -25.86 8.11 2.26
C GLY A 13 -26.94 9.16 2.52
N ASP A 14 -26.62 10.44 2.34
CA ASP A 14 -27.56 11.57 2.38
C ASP A 14 -28.32 11.76 1.06
N GLY A 15 -28.10 10.92 0.05
CA GLY A 15 -28.68 11.03 -1.28
C GLY A 15 -27.96 12.03 -2.19
N THR A 16 -26.84 12.62 -1.75
CA THR A 16 -26.00 13.48 -2.59
C THR A 16 -25.21 12.62 -3.56
N ARG A 17 -25.25 12.97 -4.84
CA ARG A 17 -24.45 12.33 -5.88
C ARG A 17 -23.25 13.19 -6.23
N ARG A 18 -22.05 12.62 -6.29
CA ARG A 18 -20.81 13.31 -6.64
C ARG A 18 -20.12 12.63 -7.81
N ILE A 19 -19.53 13.41 -8.70
CA ILE A 19 -18.80 12.91 -9.87
C ILE A 19 -17.45 13.60 -10.02
N VAL A 20 -16.48 12.88 -10.59
CA VAL A 20 -15.14 13.38 -10.91
C VAL A 20 -14.53 12.60 -12.09
N ALA A 21 -13.86 13.30 -13.00
CA ALA A 21 -13.04 12.65 -14.01
C ALA A 21 -11.60 12.45 -13.51
N SER A 22 -11.10 11.21 -13.57
CA SER A 22 -9.77 10.86 -13.08
C SER A 22 -9.17 9.69 -13.85
N PRO A 23 -7.83 9.60 -14.00
CA PRO A 23 -7.20 8.48 -14.68
C PRO A 23 -7.21 7.17 -13.87
N THR A 24 -7.39 7.24 -12.54
CA THR A 24 -7.42 6.05 -11.68
C THR A 24 -8.49 6.18 -10.61
N LYS A 25 -9.06 5.04 -10.23
CA LYS A 25 -10.04 4.96 -9.14
C LYS A 25 -9.50 5.48 -7.81
N SER A 26 -8.23 5.18 -7.50
CA SER A 26 -7.60 5.65 -6.26
C SER A 26 -7.54 7.19 -6.21
N ARG A 27 -7.18 7.83 -7.33
CA ARG A 27 -7.16 9.29 -7.41
C ARG A 27 -8.58 9.88 -7.34
N ALA A 28 -9.55 9.25 -8.00
CA ALA A 28 -10.97 9.64 -7.88
C ALA A 28 -11.47 9.54 -6.42
N ALA A 29 -11.11 8.48 -5.70
CA ALA A 29 -11.47 8.30 -4.29
C ALA A 29 -10.95 9.44 -3.42
N THR A 30 -9.67 9.79 -3.59
CA THR A 30 -9.05 10.91 -2.88
C THR A 30 -9.73 12.24 -3.17
N LEU A 31 -10.08 12.51 -4.44
CA LEU A 31 -10.79 13.73 -4.83
C LEU A 31 -12.19 13.80 -4.25
N LEU A 32 -12.90 12.69 -4.23
CA LEU A 32 -14.23 12.57 -3.63
C LEU A 32 -14.20 12.58 -2.09
N GLY A 33 -13.01 12.54 -1.47
CA GLY A 33 -12.84 12.55 -0.02
C GLY A 33 -13.20 11.22 0.64
N VAL A 34 -13.11 10.10 -0.10
CA VAL A 34 -13.48 8.76 0.39
C VAL A 34 -12.35 7.76 0.23
N LYS A 35 -12.44 6.63 0.94
CA LYS A 35 -11.51 5.51 0.75
C LYS A 35 -11.84 4.75 -0.54
N GLY A 36 -10.82 4.18 -1.18
CA GLY A 36 -10.99 3.49 -2.47
C GLY A 36 -12.02 2.35 -2.46
N TYR A 37 -12.17 1.61 -1.35
CA TYR A 37 -13.19 0.56 -1.24
C TYR A 37 -14.62 1.13 -1.20
N TYR A 38 -14.80 2.37 -0.74
CA TYR A 38 -16.11 2.98 -0.63
C TYR A 38 -16.73 3.23 -2.01
N LEU A 39 -15.87 3.51 -3.01
CA LEU A 39 -16.26 3.58 -4.41
C LEU A 39 -16.65 2.22 -5.01
N ASP A 40 -16.25 1.08 -4.43
CA ASP A 40 -16.75 -0.23 -4.89
C ASP A 40 -18.18 -0.48 -4.41
N THR A 41 -18.51 0.00 -3.21
CA THR A 41 -19.78 -0.32 -2.55
C THR A 41 -20.88 0.71 -2.85
N HIS A 42 -20.52 1.98 -3.01
CA HIS A 42 -21.49 3.09 -3.09
C HIS A 42 -21.32 3.95 -4.35
N GLY A 43 -20.53 3.49 -5.32
CA GLY A 43 -20.23 4.25 -6.52
C GLY A 43 -19.57 3.38 -7.58
N GLY A 44 -18.78 4.02 -8.43
CA GLY A 44 -18.02 3.33 -9.48
C GLY A 44 -17.83 4.19 -10.72
N PRO A 45 -17.27 3.62 -11.79
CA PRO A 45 -17.31 4.25 -13.10
C PRO A 45 -18.76 4.43 -13.56
N THR A 46 -19.07 5.58 -14.13
CA THR A 46 -20.40 5.88 -14.68
C THR A 46 -20.35 5.93 -16.19
N GLU A 47 -21.39 5.41 -16.84
CA GLU A 47 -21.58 5.45 -18.29
C GLU A 47 -22.53 6.57 -18.74
N ASP A 48 -23.11 7.30 -17.78
CA ASP A 48 -24.04 8.40 -18.03
C ASP A 48 -23.38 9.52 -18.85
N ALA A 49 -24.03 9.91 -19.95
CA ALA A 49 -23.48 10.88 -20.90
C ALA A 49 -23.37 12.29 -20.31
N GLU A 50 -24.35 12.73 -19.52
CA GLU A 50 -24.36 14.06 -18.91
C GLU A 50 -23.27 14.17 -17.84
N GLU A 51 -23.13 13.13 -17.02
CA GLU A 51 -22.08 13.07 -16.00
C GLU A 51 -20.68 13.05 -16.63
N LYS A 52 -20.55 12.33 -17.75
CA LYS A 52 -19.29 12.26 -18.48
C LYS A 52 -18.90 13.58 -19.08
N GLU A 53 -19.80 14.22 -19.81
CA GLU A 53 -19.55 15.52 -20.45
C GLU A 53 -19.17 16.56 -19.40
N LEU A 54 -19.93 16.63 -18.30
CA LEU A 54 -19.67 17.59 -17.24
C LEU A 54 -18.33 17.32 -16.53
N ALA A 55 -18.04 16.09 -16.16
CA ALA A 55 -16.81 15.77 -15.45
C ALA A 55 -15.56 15.87 -16.34
N LEU A 56 -15.68 15.56 -17.64
CA LEU A 56 -14.60 15.69 -18.60
C LEU A 56 -14.33 17.15 -19.01
N SER A 57 -15.30 18.05 -18.85
CA SER A 57 -15.10 19.49 -19.10
C SER A 57 -14.05 20.14 -18.19
N ASP A 58 -13.89 19.62 -16.96
CA ASP A 58 -12.88 20.07 -16.00
C ASP A 58 -12.31 18.89 -15.20
N PRO A 59 -11.35 18.13 -15.77
CA PRO A 59 -10.82 16.93 -15.16
C PRO A 59 -10.21 17.18 -13.78
N GLY A 60 -10.59 16.36 -12.80
CA GLY A 60 -10.17 16.50 -11.42
C GLY A 60 -11.03 17.44 -10.57
N ALA A 61 -11.93 18.23 -11.18
CA ALA A 61 -12.95 18.95 -10.43
C ALA A 61 -14.03 17.98 -9.91
N VAL A 62 -14.54 18.27 -8.72
CA VAL A 62 -15.62 17.47 -8.11
C VAL A 62 -16.93 18.23 -8.27
N TRP A 63 -17.89 17.59 -8.91
CA TRP A 63 -19.25 18.08 -9.04
C TRP A 63 -20.15 17.32 -8.10
N ALA A 64 -21.14 18.00 -7.52
CA ALA A 64 -22.15 17.38 -6.68
C ALA A 64 -23.56 17.85 -7.05
N MET A 65 -24.49 16.91 -6.98
CA MET A 65 -25.92 17.12 -7.07
C MET A 65 -26.55 16.69 -5.74
N ARG A 66 -27.22 17.63 -5.07
CA ARG A 66 -27.93 17.35 -3.81
C ARG A 66 -29.12 16.42 -4.05
N PRO A 67 -29.59 15.69 -3.03
CA PRO A 67 -30.86 14.97 -3.11
C PRO A 67 -31.98 15.94 -3.53
N ASN A 68 -32.72 15.60 -4.58
CA ASN A 68 -33.76 16.42 -5.23
C ASN A 68 -33.27 17.70 -5.93
N GLY A 69 -31.96 17.90 -6.03
CA GLY A 69 -31.38 18.96 -6.84
C GLY A 69 -31.48 18.62 -8.32
N LYS A 70 -31.86 19.61 -9.15
CA LYS A 70 -31.87 19.47 -10.63
C LYS A 70 -30.59 19.95 -11.30
N LYS A 71 -29.61 20.45 -10.52
CA LYS A 71 -28.42 21.11 -11.05
C LYS A 71 -27.16 20.62 -10.36
N TRP A 72 -26.14 20.32 -11.17
CA TRP A 72 -24.80 20.05 -10.71
C TRP A 72 -24.12 21.33 -10.23
N THR A 73 -23.43 21.23 -9.10
CA THR A 73 -22.66 22.33 -8.51
C THR A 73 -21.21 21.89 -8.34
N LYS A 74 -20.26 22.76 -8.70
CA LYS A 74 -18.84 22.48 -8.49
C LYS A 74 -18.51 22.66 -7.01
N VAL A 75 -18.00 21.60 -6.38
CA VAL A 75 -17.65 21.57 -4.95
C VAL A 75 -16.14 21.69 -4.72
N ALA A 76 -15.35 21.24 -5.69
CA ALA A 76 -13.90 21.40 -5.68
C ALA A 76 -13.36 21.65 -7.08
N ASP A 77 -12.41 22.58 -7.20
CA ASP A 77 -11.72 22.87 -8.45
C ASP A 77 -10.64 21.85 -8.77
N SER A 78 -10.34 21.69 -10.06
CA SER A 78 -9.26 20.83 -10.59
C SER A 78 -7.88 21.20 -10.05
N LYS A 79 -7.67 22.46 -9.61
CA LYS A 79 -6.43 22.89 -8.93
C LYS A 79 -6.13 22.07 -7.67
N LYS A 80 -7.16 21.63 -6.94
CA LYS A 80 -6.98 20.71 -5.79
C LYS A 80 -6.50 19.34 -6.25
N ALA A 81 -6.89 18.89 -7.44
CA ALA A 81 -6.42 17.64 -8.02
C ALA A 81 -4.96 17.68 -8.44
N ASP A 82 -4.45 18.83 -8.87
CA ASP A 82 -3.04 19.04 -9.21
C ASP A 82 -2.17 19.20 -7.96
N ALA A 83 -2.72 19.77 -6.89
CA ALA A 83 -2.05 19.89 -5.60
C ALA A 83 -1.93 18.56 -4.85
N LEU A 84 -2.67 17.51 -5.24
CA LEU A 84 -2.53 16.20 -4.62
C LEU A 84 -1.18 15.59 -5.00
N PRO A 85 -0.34 15.24 -4.00
CA PRO A 85 0.95 14.65 -4.29
C PRO A 85 0.74 13.31 -5.00
N SER A 86 1.51 13.07 -6.06
CA SER A 86 1.52 11.80 -6.80
C SER A 86 2.24 10.68 -6.01
N HIS A 87 1.97 10.55 -4.72
CA HIS A 87 2.53 9.50 -3.89
C HIS A 87 1.75 8.20 -4.10
N GLY A 88 2.29 7.33 -4.96
CA GLY A 88 1.70 6.02 -5.26
C GLY A 88 2.07 5.43 -6.61
N GLY A 89 2.87 6.13 -7.43
CA GLY A 89 3.49 5.54 -8.61
C GLY A 89 4.72 4.71 -8.27
N LYS A 90 4.99 3.68 -9.09
CA LYS A 90 6.26 2.93 -9.11
C LYS A 90 7.41 3.94 -9.17
N ARG A 91 8.14 4.16 -8.06
CA ARG A 91 9.32 5.02 -8.11
C ARG A 91 10.37 4.33 -8.98
N PRO A 92 11.08 5.05 -9.86
CA PRO A 92 12.29 4.52 -10.49
C PRO A 92 13.21 4.00 -9.38
N GLY A 93 13.53 2.71 -9.39
CA GLY A 93 14.34 2.07 -8.34
C GLY A 93 13.58 1.45 -7.16
N ALA A 94 12.24 1.49 -7.12
CA ALA A 94 11.44 0.79 -6.10
C ALA A 94 11.38 -0.72 -6.31
N GLY A 95 12.53 -1.40 -6.17
CA GLY A 95 12.64 -2.86 -6.08
C GLY A 95 12.09 -3.66 -7.27
N LYS A 96 12.31 -4.97 -7.23
CA LYS A 96 11.65 -5.89 -8.17
C LYS A 96 10.14 -5.92 -7.87
N PRO A 97 9.27 -6.05 -8.90
CA PRO A 97 7.85 -6.27 -8.68
C PRO A 97 7.61 -7.51 -7.81
N LEU A 98 6.51 -7.51 -7.07
CA LEU A 98 6.03 -8.68 -6.34
C LEU A 98 5.91 -9.86 -7.31
N ILE A 99 6.46 -11.02 -6.92
CA ILE A 99 6.45 -12.25 -7.72
C ILE A 99 5.07 -12.93 -7.72
N GLY A 100 4.09 -12.42 -6.95
CA GLY A 100 2.73 -12.96 -6.97
C GLY A 100 1.69 -12.08 -6.25
N PRO A 101 0.38 -12.42 -6.39
CA PRO A 101 -0.75 -11.64 -5.88
C PRO A 101 -1.05 -11.84 -4.39
N GLY A 102 -0.19 -12.54 -3.64
CA GLY A 102 -0.43 -12.85 -2.24
C GLY A 102 -0.30 -11.61 -1.33
N PRO A 103 -1.13 -11.46 -0.29
CA PRO A 103 -0.94 -10.43 0.72
C PRO A 103 0.43 -10.65 1.39
N SER A 104 1.35 -9.69 1.23
CA SER A 104 2.62 -9.75 1.93
C SER A 104 2.36 -9.64 3.44
N LYS A 105 2.39 -10.75 4.17
CA LYS A 105 2.44 -10.72 5.63
C LYS A 105 3.81 -10.15 6.01
N GLN A 106 3.89 -8.84 6.21
CA GLN A 106 5.05 -8.23 6.84
C GLN A 106 5.22 -8.86 8.22
N ARG A 107 6.28 -9.65 8.40
CA ARG A 107 6.69 -10.15 9.70
C ARG A 107 7.64 -9.11 10.30
N GLY A 108 7.17 -8.39 11.31
CA GLY A 108 8.00 -7.50 12.12
C GLY A 108 8.43 -8.21 13.39
N PHE A 109 9.59 -7.85 13.91
CA PHE A 109 10.05 -8.23 15.25
C PHE A 109 10.66 -6.99 15.91
N ARG A 110 10.53 -6.89 17.23
CA ARG A 110 11.09 -5.79 18.01
C ARG A 110 12.45 -6.19 18.56
N MET A 111 13.40 -5.26 18.53
CA MET A 111 14.72 -5.38 19.14
C MET A 111 14.99 -4.13 19.97
N ASP A 112 15.82 -4.26 21.00
CA ASP A 112 16.47 -3.13 21.64
C ASP A 112 17.59 -2.56 20.75
N ASP A 113 18.11 -1.40 21.11
CA ASP A 113 19.07 -0.64 20.31
C ASP A 113 20.40 -1.40 20.12
N GLU A 114 20.84 -2.13 21.14
CA GLU A 114 22.07 -2.94 21.06
C GLU A 114 21.93 -4.09 20.07
N ASN A 115 20.80 -4.82 20.11
CA ASN A 115 20.52 -5.90 19.17
C ASN A 115 20.26 -5.38 17.76
N TYR A 116 19.69 -4.18 17.63
CA TYR A 116 19.50 -3.52 16.33
C TYR A 116 20.84 -3.11 15.70
N ALA A 117 21.77 -2.54 16.48
CA ALA A 117 23.10 -2.17 16.00
C ALA A 117 23.85 -3.40 15.45
N ARG A 118 23.85 -4.50 16.20
CA ARG A 118 24.46 -5.78 15.78
C ARG A 118 23.79 -6.38 14.54
N PHE A 119 22.46 -6.30 14.47
CA PHE A 119 21.72 -6.73 13.28
C PHE A 119 22.16 -5.96 12.04
N MET A 120 22.37 -4.65 12.16
CA MET A 120 22.82 -3.80 11.06
C MET A 120 24.27 -4.11 10.65
N GLU A 121 25.17 -4.38 11.61
CA GLU A 121 26.55 -4.82 11.34
C GLU A 121 26.61 -6.13 10.54
N LEU A 122 25.73 -7.08 10.86
CA LEU A 122 25.63 -8.35 10.13
C LEU A 122 25.07 -8.20 8.70
N GLY A 123 24.64 -7.01 8.30
CA GLY A 123 24.08 -6.72 6.98
C GLY A 123 22.54 -6.64 6.98
N GLY A 124 21.93 -6.55 8.16
CA GLY A 124 20.51 -6.28 8.36
C GLY A 124 19.61 -7.27 7.62
N THR A 125 18.63 -6.73 6.90
CA THR A 125 17.67 -7.56 6.15
C THR A 125 18.33 -8.41 5.05
N LYS A 126 19.53 -8.05 4.54
CA LYS A 126 20.25 -8.89 3.58
C LYS A 126 20.77 -10.16 4.24
N PHE A 127 21.22 -10.09 5.49
CA PHE A 127 21.60 -11.25 6.29
C PHE A 127 20.40 -12.18 6.51
N LEU A 128 19.26 -11.65 6.97
CA LEU A 128 18.06 -12.47 7.15
C LEU A 128 17.59 -13.13 5.85
N ARG A 129 17.65 -12.41 4.72
CA ARG A 129 17.32 -12.99 3.42
C ARG A 129 18.31 -14.07 3.01
N LYS A 130 19.61 -13.90 3.30
CA LYS A 130 20.62 -14.94 3.06
C LYS A 130 20.37 -16.16 3.93
N VAL A 131 20.10 -15.99 5.24
CA VAL A 131 19.78 -17.07 6.17
C VAL A 131 18.53 -17.86 5.75
N VAL A 132 17.49 -17.15 5.28
CA VAL A 132 16.26 -17.78 4.79
C VAL A 132 16.46 -18.43 3.42
N ALA A 133 17.22 -17.80 2.52
CA ALA A 133 17.47 -18.32 1.17
C ALA A 133 18.53 -19.43 1.14
N SER A 134 19.42 -19.48 2.13
CA SER A 134 20.46 -20.51 2.24
C SER A 134 19.93 -21.84 2.71
N GLY A 135 18.62 -21.95 3.02
CA GLY A 135 17.97 -23.20 3.41
C GLY A 135 18.85 -23.98 4.38
N ILE A 136 19.23 -23.37 5.51
CA ILE A 136 20.19 -23.97 6.43
C ILE A 136 19.70 -25.36 6.74
N ASP A 137 20.53 -26.35 6.38
CA ASP A 137 20.29 -27.76 6.65
C ASP A 137 20.53 -27.97 8.15
N LEU A 138 19.56 -27.52 8.95
CA LEU A 138 19.60 -27.66 10.39
C LEU A 138 19.57 -29.16 10.68
N THR A 139 20.51 -29.61 11.49
CA THR A 139 20.50 -30.99 11.97
C THR A 139 19.19 -31.26 12.74
N SER A 140 18.76 -32.51 12.82
CA SER A 140 17.50 -32.87 13.52
C SER A 140 17.47 -32.37 14.97
N LYS A 141 18.63 -32.23 15.61
CA LYS A 141 18.79 -31.68 16.96
C LYS A 141 18.54 -30.17 17.01
N GLU A 142 18.98 -29.44 16.00
CA GLU A 142 18.77 -28.00 15.90
C GLU A 142 17.33 -27.65 15.58
N TRP A 143 16.64 -28.48 14.79
CA TRP A 143 15.19 -28.41 14.60
C TRP A 143 14.42 -28.62 15.91
N ALA A 144 14.77 -29.66 16.67
CA ALA A 144 14.13 -29.92 17.96
C ALA A 144 14.37 -28.78 18.97
N ASP A 145 15.56 -28.20 18.98
CA ASP A 145 15.87 -27.04 19.83
C ASP A 145 15.13 -25.77 19.36
N LEU A 146 14.96 -25.57 18.06
CA LEU A 146 14.21 -24.44 17.48
C LEU A 146 12.72 -24.53 17.82
N GLU A 147 12.12 -25.72 17.74
CA GLU A 147 10.72 -25.96 18.14
C GLU A 147 10.52 -25.77 19.64
N LYS A 148 11.46 -26.22 20.48
CA LYS A 148 11.36 -26.16 21.94
C LYS A 148 11.61 -24.76 22.51
N LEU A 149 12.55 -24.00 21.95
CA LEU A 149 12.94 -22.66 22.45
C LEU A 149 12.17 -21.53 21.75
N GLY A 150 11.62 -21.79 20.57
CA GLY A 150 11.09 -20.78 19.67
C GLY A 150 12.21 -20.10 18.87
N GLY A 151 11.91 -19.78 17.60
CA GLY A 151 12.93 -19.34 16.63
C GLY A 151 13.77 -18.13 17.05
N VAL A 152 13.22 -17.20 17.83
CA VAL A 152 13.95 -16.01 18.32
C VAL A 152 14.98 -16.36 19.41
N ALA A 153 14.62 -17.22 20.36
CA ALA A 153 15.54 -17.62 21.44
C ALA A 153 16.64 -18.54 20.91
N TRP A 154 16.29 -19.41 19.96
CA TRP A 154 17.26 -20.28 19.28
C TRP A 154 18.30 -19.47 18.49
N LEU A 155 17.86 -18.47 17.70
CA LEU A 155 18.77 -17.59 16.97
C LEU A 155 19.72 -16.82 17.92
N ARG A 156 19.21 -16.32 19.05
CA ARG A 156 20.05 -15.65 20.07
C ARG A 156 21.12 -16.59 20.65
N LYS A 157 20.78 -17.86 20.89
CA LYS A 157 21.71 -18.87 21.40
C LYS A 157 22.80 -19.22 20.38
N GLN A 158 22.44 -19.35 19.10
CA GLN A 158 23.40 -19.60 18.03
C GLN A 158 24.35 -18.41 17.81
N MET A 159 23.83 -17.18 17.86
CA MET A 159 24.68 -15.98 17.78
C MET A 159 25.63 -15.85 18.97
N ALA A 160 25.24 -16.29 20.17
CA ALA A 160 26.12 -16.32 21.33
C ALA A 160 27.20 -17.43 21.24
N ALA A 161 26.88 -18.58 20.63
CA ALA A 161 27.82 -19.69 20.44
C ALA A 161 28.91 -19.38 19.39
N GLY A 162 28.54 -18.82 18.23
CA GLY A 162 29.51 -18.41 17.20
C GLY A 162 30.48 -17.31 17.68
N LEU A 163 30.09 -16.54 18.70
CA LEU A 163 30.90 -15.50 19.33
C LEU A 163 32.05 -16.06 20.19
N LYS A 164 31.96 -17.33 20.62
CA LYS A 164 33.01 -18.02 21.38
C LYS A 164 34.10 -18.60 20.49
N GLU A 165 33.76 -19.06 19.29
CA GLU A 165 34.73 -19.60 18.32
C GLU A 165 35.54 -18.51 17.60
N LEU A 166 35.00 -17.29 17.48
CA LEU A 166 35.71 -16.14 16.90
C LEU A 166 36.66 -15.43 17.87
N LYS A 167 36.60 -15.76 19.18
CA LYS A 167 37.41 -15.15 20.24
C LYS A 167 38.40 -16.13 20.91
N GLY A 168 38.44 -17.38 20.45
CA GLY A 168 39.51 -18.34 20.76
C GLY A 168 40.45 -18.47 19.58
#